data_AF-A0A4P7SGB6-F1
#
_entry.id   AF-A0A4P7SGB6-F1
#
_cell.length_a   1.000
_cell.length_b   1.000
_cell.length_c   1.000
_cell.angle_alpha   90.00
_cell.angle_beta   90.00
_cell.angle_gamma   90.00
#
_symmetry.space_group_name_H-M   'P 1'
#
loop_
_entity.id
_entity.type
_entity.pdbx_description
1 polymer ?
#
loop_
_entity_poly.entity_id
_entity_poly.type
_entity_poly.pdbx_seq_one_letter_code
_entity_poly.pdbx_strand_id
1 'polypeptide(L)'
;MPRFKVDPDGLLRTVEALRVANAGIEAELERLDAQVRRLDDAWSGEARDAYARAQAQWRQELAGMNRTLADAARRAANVSARYTATREAVAARWSGA
;
A
#
# COMPACT_ATOMS: atom_id res chain seq x y z
N MET A 1 33.56 3.84 -0.96
CA MET A 1 32.17 4.31 -1.12
C MET A 1 31.21 3.25 -0.59
N PRO A 2 30.30 3.57 0.34
CA PRO A 2 29.32 2.59 0.81
C PRO A 2 28.29 2.34 -0.29
N ARG A 3 28.22 1.09 -0.76
CA ARG A 3 27.26 0.67 -1.78
C ARG A 3 25.95 0.35 -1.10
N PHE A 4 24.98 1.26 -1.16
CA PHE A 4 23.62 0.97 -0.74
C PHE A 4 23.07 -0.17 -1.61
N LYS A 5 23.04 -1.40 -1.06
CA LYS A 5 22.31 -2.52 -1.64
C LYS A 5 20.84 -2.32 -1.25
N VAL A 6 20.10 -1.55 -2.04
CA VAL A 6 18.64 -1.61 -2.00
C VAL A 6 18.24 -2.97 -2.59
N ASP A 7 17.51 -3.77 -1.83
CA ASP A 7 16.87 -5.01 -2.29
C ASP A 7 15.50 -4.66 -2.89
N PRO A 8 15.37 -4.59 -4.23
CA PRO A 8 14.11 -4.20 -4.85
C PRO A 8 13.01 -5.25 -4.62
N ASP A 9 13.38 -6.52 -4.50
CA ASP A 9 12.44 -7.62 -4.30
C ASP A 9 11.89 -7.61 -2.87
N GLY A 10 12.74 -7.31 -1.89
CA GLY A 10 12.33 -7.04 -0.51
C GLY A 10 11.32 -5.88 -0.42
N LEU A 11 11.59 -4.77 -1.11
CA LEU A 11 10.70 -3.61 -1.13
C LEU A 11 9.34 -3.94 -1.77
N LEU A 12 9.32 -4.68 -2.89
CA LEU A 12 8.09 -5.11 -3.55
C LEU A 12 7.25 -6.02 -2.65
N ARG A 13 7.88 -6.96 -1.92
CA ARG A 13 7.18 -7.81 -0.95
C ARG A 13 6.54 -7.00 0.19
N THR A 14 7.26 -6.01 0.72
CA THR A 14 6.70 -5.13 1.77
C THR A 14 5.52 -4.32 1.25
N VAL A 15 5.61 -3.78 0.04
CA VAL A 15 4.50 -3.04 -0.61
C VAL A 15 3.28 -3.94 -0.78
N GLU A 16 3.47 -5.19 -1.21
CA GLU A 16 2.37 -6.14 -1.38
C GLU A 16 1.73 -6.51 -0.03
N ALA A 17 2.53 -6.81 0.99
CA ALA A 17 2.02 -7.07 2.33
C ALA A 17 1.19 -5.90 2.87
N LEU A 18 1.61 -4.66 2.62
CA LEU A 18 0.88 -3.45 3.01
C LEU A 18 -0.41 -3.26 2.20
N ARG A 19 -0.44 -3.61 0.90
CA ARG A 19 -1.69 -3.63 0.12
C ARG A 19 -2.70 -4.63 0.68
N VAL A 20 -2.25 -5.84 1.00
CA VAL A 20 -3.10 -6.88 1.60
C VAL A 20 -3.65 -6.41 2.95
N ALA A 21 -2.81 -5.85 3.80
CA ALA A 21 -3.25 -5.28 5.08
C ALA A 21 -4.27 -4.16 4.90
N ASN A 22 -4.06 -3.25 3.94
CA ASN A 22 -5.00 -2.17 3.64
C ASN A 22 -6.36 -2.70 3.19
N ALA A 23 -6.38 -3.69 2.28
CA ALA A 23 -7.62 -4.34 1.84
C ALA A 23 -8.34 -5.04 3.00
N GLY A 24 -7.59 -5.64 3.93
CA GLY A 24 -8.14 -6.22 5.16
C GLY A 24 -8.84 -5.18 6.04
N ILE A 25 -8.22 -4.00 6.23
CA ILE A 25 -8.82 -2.90 6.99
C ILE A 25 -10.09 -2.40 6.31
N GLU A 26 -10.09 -2.22 4.99
CA GLU A 26 -11.28 -1.83 4.22
C GLU A 26 -12.44 -2.81 4.45
N ALA A 27 -12.17 -4.12 4.41
CA ALA A 27 -13.18 -5.14 4.64
C ALA A 27 -13.70 -5.18 6.09
N GLU A 28 -12.87 -4.88 7.10
CA GLU A 28 -13.33 -4.75 8.49
C GLU A 28 -14.21 -3.51 8.67
N LEU A 29 -13.88 -2.39 8.02
CA LEU A 29 -14.70 -1.17 8.06
C LEU A 29 -16.07 -1.37 7.40
N GLU A 30 -16.12 -2.12 6.30
CA GLU A 30 -17.40 -2.50 5.67
C GLU A 30 -18.24 -3.41 6.57
N ARG A 31 -17.60 -4.35 7.28
CA ARG A 31 -18.28 -5.20 8.26
C ARG A 31 -18.83 -4.39 9.43
N LEU A 32 -18.05 -3.47 9.96
CA LEU A 32 -18.47 -2.56 11.03
C LEU A 32 -19.66 -1.71 10.58
N ASP A 33 -19.62 -1.18 9.36
CA ASP A 33 -20.72 -0.40 8.75
C ASP A 33 -22.02 -1.21 8.64
N ALA A 34 -21.93 -2.47 8.24
CA ALA A 34 -23.08 -3.37 8.19
C ALA A 34 -23.62 -3.75 9.58
N GLN A 35 -22.77 -3.76 10.62
CA GLN A 35 -23.21 -3.98 12.00
C GLN A 35 -23.89 -2.74 12.58
N VAL A 36 -23.30 -1.55 12.36
CA VAL A 36 -23.88 -0.27 12.79
C VAL A 36 -25.26 -0.05 12.17
N ARG A 37 -25.42 -0.31 10.87
CA ARG A 37 -26.74 -0.21 10.20
C ARG A 37 -27.80 -1.16 10.77
N ARG A 38 -27.41 -2.29 11.36
CA ARG A 38 -28.36 -3.21 12.02
C ARG A 38 -28.79 -2.72 13.41
N LEU A 39 -28.05 -1.76 13.97
CA LEU A 39 -28.29 -1.15 15.27
C LEU A 39 -28.91 0.25 15.12
N ASP A 40 -29.44 0.62 13.95
CA ASP A 40 -29.90 1.98 13.63
C ASP A 40 -31.00 2.48 14.59
N ASP A 41 -31.82 1.57 15.15
CA ASP A 41 -32.83 1.91 16.16
C ASP A 41 -32.25 2.16 17.57
N ALA A 42 -31.03 1.68 17.84
CA ALA A 42 -30.38 1.75 19.16
C ALA A 42 -29.31 2.85 19.27
N TRP A 43 -28.80 3.34 18.15
CA TRP A 43 -27.82 4.44 18.13
C TRP A 43 -28.54 5.78 17.99
N SER A 44 -28.40 6.64 19.01
CA SER A 44 -28.87 8.02 18.93
C SER A 44 -28.14 8.78 17.80
N GLY A 45 -28.79 9.82 17.25
CA GLY A 45 -28.29 10.55 16.09
C GLY A 45 -26.84 11.04 16.21
N GLU A 46 -26.39 11.42 17.40
CA GLU A 46 -25.01 11.85 17.66
C GLU A 46 -23.98 10.72 17.48
N ALA A 47 -24.30 9.50 17.91
CA ALA A 47 -23.44 8.33 17.72
C ALA A 47 -23.31 7.96 16.24
N ARG A 48 -24.43 8.03 15.50
CA ARG A 48 -24.46 7.84 14.05
C ARG A 48 -23.59 8.87 13.32
N ASP A 49 -23.70 10.13 13.71
CA ASP A 49 -22.91 11.20 13.11
C ASP A 49 -21.42 11.08 13.43
N ALA A 50 -21.07 10.73 14.67
CA ALA A 50 -19.68 10.49 15.07
C ALA A 50 -19.05 9.34 14.28
N TYR A 51 -19.80 8.25 14.09
CA TYR A 51 -19.35 7.13 13.29
C TYR A 51 -19.21 7.48 11.81
N ALA A 52 -20.17 8.21 11.23
CA ALA A 52 -20.08 8.64 9.84
C ALA A 52 -18.83 9.49 9.59
N ARG A 53 -18.47 10.37 10.54
CA ARG A 53 -17.22 11.16 10.48
C ARG A 53 -15.98 10.26 10.54
N ALA A 54 -15.94 9.33 11.50
CA ALA A 54 -14.82 8.40 11.64
C ALA A 54 -14.64 7.54 10.38
N GLN A 55 -15.74 7.01 9.84
CA GLN A 55 -15.74 6.22 8.61
C GLN A 55 -15.21 7.01 7.42
N ALA A 56 -15.64 8.27 7.26
CA ALA A 56 -15.14 9.13 6.20
C ALA A 56 -13.63 9.39 6.32
N GLN A 57 -13.16 9.67 7.54
CA GLN A 57 -11.73 9.88 7.82
C GLN A 57 -10.91 8.63 7.48
N TRP A 58 -11.33 7.45 7.95
CA TRP A 58 -10.60 6.21 7.67
C TRP A 58 -10.53 5.91 6.18
N ARG A 59 -11.63 6.09 5.44
CA ARG A 59 -11.65 5.93 3.98
C ARG A 59 -10.65 6.87 3.29
N GLN A 60 -10.57 8.12 3.74
CA GLN A 60 -9.62 9.09 3.21
C GLN A 60 -8.17 8.68 3.48
N GLU A 61 -7.87 8.23 4.70
CA GLU A 61 -6.53 7.80 5.10
C GLU A 61 -6.08 6.54 4.35
N LEU A 62 -6.95 5.53 4.22
CA LEU A 62 -6.69 4.31 3.45
C LEU A 62 -6.47 4.62 1.97
N ALA A 63 -7.27 5.50 1.37
CA ALA A 63 -7.05 5.97 0.00
C ALA A 63 -5.71 6.72 -0.15
N GLY A 64 -5.27 7.43 0.89
CA GLY A 64 -3.94 8.04 0.96
C GLY A 64 -2.82 6.99 0.98
N MET A 65 -2.94 6.00 1.87
CA MET A 65 -1.97 4.91 2.00
C MET A 65 -1.84 4.12 0.70
N ASN A 66 -2.96 3.75 0.08
CA ASN A 66 -2.98 3.06 -1.22
C ASN A 66 -2.23 3.83 -2.32
N ARG A 67 -2.39 5.15 -2.38
CA ARG A 67 -1.67 6.00 -3.35
C ARG A 67 -0.16 6.00 -3.09
N THR A 68 0.26 6.14 -1.83
CA THR A 68 1.68 6.11 -1.44
C THR A 68 2.31 4.77 -1.73
N LEU A 69 1.63 3.66 -1.40
CA LEU A 69 2.10 2.32 -1.70
C LEU A 69 2.23 2.07 -3.20
N ALA A 70 1.27 2.54 -4.01
CA ALA A 70 1.36 2.46 -5.45
C ALA A 70 2.55 3.26 -6.01
N ASP A 71 2.86 4.43 -5.44
CA ASP A 71 4.05 5.19 -5.84
C ASP A 71 5.35 4.48 -5.46
N ALA A 72 5.43 3.95 -4.24
CA ALA A 72 6.56 3.15 -3.79
C ALA A 72 6.79 1.92 -4.70
N ALA A 73 5.72 1.21 -5.07
CA ALA A 73 5.77 0.08 -6.00
C ALA A 73 6.39 0.47 -7.35
N ARG A 74 5.90 1.57 -7.95
CA ARG A 74 6.40 2.07 -9.24
C ARG A 74 7.89 2.44 -9.17
N ARG A 75 8.31 3.11 -8.09
CA ARG A 75 9.72 3.46 -7.88
C ARG A 75 10.58 2.22 -7.71
N ALA A 76 10.13 1.24 -6.93
CA ALA A 76 10.84 -0.03 -6.74
C ALA A 76 11.03 -0.77 -8.07
N ALA A 77 9.97 -0.86 -8.89
CA ALA A 77 10.03 -1.47 -10.20
C ALA A 77 11.01 -0.74 -11.15
N ASN A 78 11.00 0.60 -11.14
CA ASN A 78 11.95 1.40 -11.93
C ASN A 78 13.41 1.14 -11.51
N VAL A 79 13.68 1.11 -10.20
CA VAL A 79 15.02 0.82 -9.67
C VAL A 79 15.47 -0.59 -10.05
N SER A 80 14.58 -1.59 -9.95
CA SER A 80 14.89 -2.97 -10.36
C SER A 80 15.24 -3.07 -11.84
N ALA A 81 14.45 -2.44 -12.71
CA ALA A 81 14.70 -2.41 -14.16
C ALA A 81 16.06 -1.77 -14.49
N ARG A 82 16.38 -0.62 -13.87
CA ARG A 82 17.67 0.06 -14.06
C ARG A 82 18.85 -0.77 -13.56
N TYR A 83 18.69 -1.45 -12.43
CA TYR A 83 19.73 -2.31 -11.87
C TYR A 83 20.03 -3.50 -12.79
N THR A 84 19.00 -4.15 -13.35
CA THR A 84 19.15 -5.25 -14.30
C THR A 84 19.77 -4.81 -15.61
N ALA A 85 19.28 -3.73 -16.22
CA ALA A 85 19.86 -3.18 -17.45
C ALA A 85 21.34 -2.81 -17.28
N THR A 86 21.71 -2.23 -16.13
CA THR A 86 23.12 -1.90 -15.83
C THR A 86 23.97 -3.17 -15.71
N ARG A 87 23.44 -4.21 -15.06
CA ARG A 87 24.15 -5.49 -14.90
C ARG A 87 24.38 -6.18 -16.24
N GLU A 88 23.37 -6.20 -17.11
CA GLU A 88 23.46 -6.78 -18.45
C GLU A 88 24.44 -6.01 -19.34
N ALA A 89 24.38 -4.66 -19.31
CA ALA A 89 25.31 -3.82 -20.06
C ALA A 89 26.76 -4.04 -19.62
N VAL A 90 26.99 -4.18 -18.31
CA VAL A 90 28.31 -4.55 -17.77
C VAL A 90 28.69 -5.94 -18.26
N ALA A 91 27.84 -6.96 -18.04
CA ALA A 91 28.13 -8.34 -18.44
C ALA A 91 28.46 -8.48 -19.95
N ALA A 92 27.69 -7.83 -20.83
CA ALA A 92 27.93 -7.81 -22.27
C ALA A 92 29.30 -7.21 -22.62
N ARG A 93 29.76 -6.20 -21.86
CA ARG A 93 31.08 -5.58 -22.05
C ARG A 93 32.23 -6.49 -21.62
N TRP A 94 32.01 -7.36 -20.64
CA TRP A 94 33.02 -8.33 -20.16
C TRP A 94 33.01 -9.64 -20.95
N SER A 95 31.91 -10.00 -21.63
CA SER A 95 31.85 -11.18 -22.50
C SER A 95 32.30 -10.90 -23.94
N GLY A 96 32.46 -9.63 -24.31
CA GLY A 96 32.96 -9.19 -25.62
C GLY A 96 34.44 -8.76 -25.63
N ALA A 97 35.15 -8.94 -24.51
CA ALA A 97 36.59 -8.75 -24.35
C ALA A 97 37.25 -10.11 -24.06
#